data_AF-A0A7S4IWC2-F1
#
_entry.id   AF-A0A7S4IWC2-F1
#
_cell.length_a   1.000
_cell.length_b   1.000
_cell.length_c   1.000
_cell.angle_alpha   90.00
_cell.angle_beta   90.00
_cell.angle_gamma   90.00
#
_symmetry.space_group_name_H-M   'P 1'
#
loop_
_entity.id
_entity.type
_entity.pdbx_description
1 polymer ?
#
loop_
_entity_poly.entity_id
_entity_poly.type
_entity_poly.pdbx_seq_one_letter_code
_entity_poly.pdbx_strand_id
1 'polypeptide(L)'
;KLDVNSHNFRNGISNDIRDEILASPEAREMLNNEFETIKEDRELLRHKILPTMESAWPLPVNLKRLLNNAKKIHNININPGKNTNPDLDPRYVIEQVNNLTANDLLLINGNDHISRKAQKNATLLFNILLRSNLASKRIVQEHNMNKQSFDWLLDCIRSRFQQAKVHPGEMVGAVAAQSIGEPATQMTLNTFHYAGVSSKSNTVGVPRLKEIINVSKNIATPSMTVHLTGNIEHDREQVQIVHRKLEYMTLRKACAATEIWFDPKQKETVVEEDEGFISDLYSDRHDDVDDGFSCWLLRLKLIKDVLETRKITTWDICGKIRMSFGGGGGEAQKLLVEP
;
A
#
# COMPACT_ATOMS: atom_id res chain seq x y z
N LYS A 1 -15.10 11.55 -23.70
CA LYS A 1 -15.04 12.42 -24.89
C LYS A 1 -16.45 12.93 -25.19
N LEU A 2 -16.59 14.23 -25.43
CA LEU A 2 -17.80 14.81 -26.00
C LEU A 2 -17.78 14.44 -27.49
N ASP A 3 -18.63 13.50 -27.90
CA ASP A 3 -18.64 13.03 -29.27
C ASP A 3 -19.64 13.86 -30.08
N VAL A 4 -19.11 14.81 -30.83
CA VAL A 4 -19.87 15.80 -31.62
C VAL A 4 -20.71 15.11 -32.71
N ASN A 5 -20.34 13.88 -33.11
CA ASN A 5 -21.05 13.09 -34.12
C ASN A 5 -22.09 12.11 -33.54
N SER A 6 -22.16 11.97 -32.21
CA SER A 6 -23.07 11.02 -31.56
C SER A 6 -24.51 11.56 -31.54
N HIS A 7 -25.50 10.68 -31.70
CA HIS A 7 -26.92 11.04 -31.59
C HIS A 7 -27.28 11.70 -30.25
N ASN A 8 -26.53 11.41 -29.18
CA ASN A 8 -26.70 12.01 -27.85
C ASN A 8 -26.24 13.46 -27.76
N PHE A 9 -25.42 13.95 -28.70
CA PHE A 9 -25.06 15.36 -28.80
C PHE A 9 -26.25 16.27 -29.17
N ARG A 10 -27.33 15.68 -29.70
CA ARG A 10 -28.57 16.39 -30.02
C ARG A 10 -29.37 16.82 -28.77
N ASN A 11 -29.10 16.19 -27.62
CA ASN A 11 -29.83 16.48 -26.39
C ASN A 11 -29.02 17.47 -25.54
N GLY A 12 -29.41 18.75 -25.58
CA GLY A 12 -28.92 19.77 -24.64
C GLY A 12 -28.04 20.88 -25.22
N ILE A 13 -27.87 21.00 -26.54
CA ILE A 13 -27.16 22.13 -27.18
C ILE A 13 -28.04 22.69 -28.30
N SER A 14 -28.06 24.01 -28.49
CA SER A 14 -28.74 24.63 -29.63
C SER A 14 -28.14 24.15 -30.95
N ASN A 15 -28.97 23.97 -31.98
CA ASN A 15 -28.49 23.52 -33.30
C ASN A 15 -27.45 24.50 -33.89
N ASP A 16 -27.60 25.80 -33.63
CA ASP A 16 -26.67 26.83 -34.11
C ASP A 16 -25.25 26.65 -33.53
N ILE A 17 -25.15 26.45 -32.21
CA ILE A 17 -23.87 26.25 -31.50
C ILE A 17 -23.21 24.95 -31.97
N ARG A 18 -24.00 23.89 -32.20
CA ARG A 18 -23.47 22.63 -32.73
C ARG A 18 -22.86 22.83 -34.11
N ASP A 19 -23.58 23.49 -35.00
CA ASP A 19 -23.16 23.65 -36.39
C ASP A 19 -21.91 24.55 -36.46
N GLU A 20 -21.77 25.53 -35.56
CA GLU A 20 -20.51 26.28 -35.35
C GLU A 20 -19.35 25.40 -34.86
N ILE A 21 -19.57 24.52 -33.88
CA ILE A 21 -18.53 23.61 -33.37
C ILE A 21 -18.11 22.60 -34.45
N LEU A 22 -19.06 22.13 -35.25
CA LEU A 22 -18.80 21.25 -36.38
C LEU A 22 -18.09 21.97 -37.53
N ALA A 23 -18.33 23.27 -37.72
CA ALA A 23 -17.62 24.08 -38.70
C ALA A 23 -16.19 24.41 -38.24
N SER A 24 -15.99 24.76 -36.97
CA SER A 24 -14.70 25.20 -36.43
C SER A 24 -13.78 24.01 -36.12
N PRO A 25 -12.57 23.92 -36.71
CA PRO A 25 -11.57 22.92 -36.32
C PRO A 25 -10.97 23.21 -34.94
N GLU A 26 -10.79 24.49 -34.58
CA GLU A 26 -10.23 24.93 -33.29
C GLU A 26 -11.10 24.48 -32.11
N ALA A 27 -12.42 24.61 -32.24
CA ALA A 27 -13.37 24.17 -31.21
C ALA A 27 -13.27 22.66 -30.95
N ARG A 28 -13.08 21.86 -32.01
CA ARG A 28 -12.91 20.41 -31.90
C ARG A 28 -11.58 20.04 -31.25
N GLU A 29 -10.52 20.80 -31.53
CA GLU A 29 -9.23 20.63 -30.89
C GLU A 29 -9.30 20.94 -29.39
N MET A 30 -9.97 22.02 -28.98
CA MET A 30 -10.15 22.36 -27.56
C MET A 30 -10.86 21.23 -26.78
N LEU A 31 -11.94 20.67 -27.33
CA LEU A 31 -12.67 19.56 -26.72
C LEU A 31 -11.83 18.28 -26.65
N ASN A 32 -10.99 18.02 -27.66
CA ASN A 32 -10.05 16.89 -27.65
C ASN A 32 -8.97 17.09 -26.59
N ASN A 33 -8.40 18.30 -26.47
CA ASN A 33 -7.38 18.64 -25.48
C ASN A 33 -7.91 18.52 -24.05
N GLU A 34 -9.15 18.96 -23.79
CA GLU A 34 -9.83 18.73 -22.51
C GLU A 34 -9.89 17.22 -22.18
N PHE A 35 -10.28 16.40 -23.16
CA PHE A 35 -10.41 14.95 -22.96
C PHE A 35 -9.06 14.27 -22.72
N GLU A 36 -8.02 14.60 -23.49
CA GLU A 36 -6.68 14.03 -23.28
C GLU A 36 -6.12 14.46 -21.91
N THR A 37 -6.34 15.71 -21.49
CA THR A 37 -5.94 16.17 -20.14
C THR A 37 -6.60 15.34 -19.04
N ILE A 38 -7.91 15.08 -19.14
CA ILE A 38 -8.64 14.26 -18.16
C ILE A 38 -8.14 12.80 -18.17
N LYS A 39 -7.74 12.28 -19.32
CA LYS A 39 -7.18 10.94 -19.47
C LYS A 39 -5.80 10.84 -18.82
N GLU A 40 -4.93 11.84 -19.03
CA GLU A 40 -3.63 11.95 -18.35
C GLU A 40 -3.80 12.04 -16.83
N ASP A 41 -4.74 12.87 -16.36
CA ASP A 41 -5.07 13.00 -14.94
C ASP A 41 -5.54 11.65 -14.36
N ARG A 42 -6.31 10.86 -15.11
CA ARG A 42 -6.77 9.53 -14.71
C ARG A 42 -5.62 8.54 -14.57
N GLU A 43 -4.69 8.53 -15.51
CA GLU A 43 -3.49 7.68 -15.44
C GLU A 43 -2.61 8.08 -14.26
N LEU A 44 -2.44 9.38 -14.03
CA LEU A 44 -1.71 9.92 -12.88
C LEU A 44 -2.32 9.49 -11.55
N LEU A 45 -3.66 9.55 -11.42
CA LEU A 45 -4.37 9.11 -10.23
C LEU A 45 -4.15 7.62 -9.96
N ARG A 46 -4.28 6.76 -10.98
CA ARG A 46 -4.20 5.30 -10.84
C ARG A 46 -2.81 4.80 -10.51
N HIS A 47 -1.77 5.40 -11.11
CA HIS A 47 -0.42 4.87 -11.01
C HIS A 47 0.44 5.57 -9.96
N LYS A 48 0.23 6.88 -9.71
CA LYS A 48 1.12 7.65 -8.82
C LYS A 48 0.45 8.10 -7.52
N ILE A 49 -0.78 8.59 -7.58
CA ILE A 49 -1.42 9.24 -6.41
C ILE A 49 -2.16 8.22 -5.55
N LEU A 50 -3.01 7.38 -6.15
CA LEU A 50 -3.93 6.48 -5.45
C LEU A 50 -3.79 5.03 -5.95
N PRO A 51 -2.68 4.35 -5.64
CA PRO A 51 -2.45 2.96 -6.07
C PRO A 51 -3.44 1.96 -5.43
N THR A 52 -4.01 2.30 -4.27
CA THR A 52 -5.02 1.48 -3.56
C THR A 52 -6.41 1.56 -4.18
N MET A 53 -6.62 2.40 -5.22
CA MET A 53 -7.90 2.61 -5.91
C MET A 53 -9.07 3.09 -5.03
N GLU A 54 -8.78 3.61 -3.83
CA GLU A 54 -9.79 4.21 -2.97
C GLU A 54 -10.32 5.51 -3.56
N SER A 55 -11.64 5.61 -3.70
CA SER A 55 -12.31 6.75 -4.35
C SER A 55 -12.80 7.84 -3.38
N ALA A 56 -12.81 7.55 -2.07
CA ALA A 56 -13.32 8.46 -1.05
C ALA A 56 -12.18 9.21 -0.37
N TRP A 57 -11.99 10.48 -0.74
CA TRP A 57 -10.97 11.36 -0.16
C TRP A 57 -11.59 12.66 0.38
N PRO A 58 -11.11 13.16 1.53
CA PRO A 58 -11.57 14.44 2.06
C PRO A 58 -11.05 15.58 1.18
N LEU A 59 -11.96 16.35 0.59
CA LEU A 59 -11.66 17.51 -0.25
C LEU A 59 -12.48 18.72 0.22
N PRO A 60 -11.96 19.95 0.07
CA PRO A 60 -12.50 21.14 0.75
C PRO A 60 -13.91 21.54 0.28
N VAL A 61 -14.26 21.23 -0.97
CA VAL A 61 -15.55 21.63 -1.57
C VAL A 61 -16.31 20.41 -2.08
N ASN A 62 -17.55 20.25 -1.58
CA ASN A 62 -18.45 19.20 -2.06
C ASN A 62 -19.17 19.65 -3.35
N LEU A 63 -18.55 19.35 -4.50
CA LEU A 63 -19.08 19.71 -5.83
C LEU A 63 -20.45 19.09 -6.13
N LYS A 64 -20.70 17.84 -5.72
CA LYS A 64 -22.00 17.18 -5.94
C LYS A 64 -23.14 17.96 -5.29
N ARG A 65 -22.92 18.45 -4.06
CA ARG A 65 -23.90 19.27 -3.35
C ARG A 65 -24.10 20.64 -4.02
N LEU A 66 -23.02 21.28 -4.46
CA LEU A 66 -23.12 22.57 -5.17
C LEU A 66 -23.88 22.44 -6.49
N LEU A 67 -23.60 21.39 -7.28
CA LEU A 67 -24.32 21.10 -8.52
C LEU A 67 -25.83 20.90 -8.28
N ASN A 68 -26.20 20.19 -7.21
CA ASN A 68 -27.60 20.02 -6.85
C ASN A 68 -28.27 21.32 -6.38
N ASN A 69 -27.53 22.19 -5.67
CA ASN A 69 -28.03 23.49 -5.27
C ASN A 69 -28.22 24.42 -6.47
N ALA A 70 -27.29 24.44 -7.42
CA ALA A 70 -27.40 25.21 -8.66
C ALA A 70 -28.67 24.82 -9.43
N LYS A 71 -28.92 23.51 -9.57
CA LYS A 71 -30.13 22.98 -10.23
C LYS A 71 -31.41 23.49 -9.55
N LYS A 72 -31.46 23.48 -8.21
CA LYS A 72 -32.63 23.94 -7.45
C LYS A 72 -32.85 25.45 -7.55
N ILE A 73 -31.79 26.25 -7.41
CA ILE A 73 -31.89 27.73 -7.38
C ILE A 73 -32.34 28.28 -8.73
N HIS A 74 -31.79 27.73 -9.82
CA HIS A 74 -32.12 28.16 -11.18
C HIS A 74 -33.25 27.36 -11.81
N ASN A 75 -33.99 26.56 -11.01
CA ASN A 75 -35.14 25.77 -11.42
C ASN A 75 -34.89 24.88 -12.66
N ILE A 76 -33.66 24.39 -12.80
CA ILE A 76 -33.25 23.50 -13.88
C ILE A 76 -33.96 22.16 -13.67
N ASN A 77 -34.67 21.68 -14.70
CA ASN A 77 -35.43 20.42 -14.73
C ASN A 77 -36.74 20.36 -13.88
N ILE A 78 -37.32 21.48 -13.45
CA ILE A 78 -38.63 21.45 -12.77
C ILE A 78 -39.79 21.18 -13.74
N ASN A 79 -39.64 21.52 -15.03
CA ASN A 79 -40.66 21.32 -16.06
C ASN A 79 -40.09 20.55 -17.26
N PRO A 80 -40.22 19.21 -17.32
CA PRO A 80 -39.70 18.37 -18.42
C PRO A 80 -40.34 18.64 -19.80
N GLY A 81 -41.34 19.53 -19.89
CA GLY A 81 -41.99 19.95 -21.14
C GLY A 81 -41.56 21.31 -21.70
N LYS A 82 -40.84 22.15 -20.93
CA LYS A 82 -40.21 23.37 -21.47
C LYS A 82 -38.75 23.05 -21.71
N ASN A 83 -38.43 22.75 -22.96
CA ASN A 83 -37.10 22.59 -23.49
C ASN A 83 -36.35 23.93 -23.32
N THR A 84 -35.83 24.19 -22.13
CA THR A 84 -34.85 25.25 -21.91
C THR A 84 -33.57 24.68 -22.50
N ASN A 85 -33.41 24.88 -23.82
CA ASN A 85 -32.16 24.56 -24.48
C ASN A 85 -31.05 25.27 -23.68
N PRO A 86 -30.09 24.53 -23.12
CA PRO A 86 -28.96 25.13 -22.45
C PRO A 86 -28.23 26.04 -23.45
N ASP A 87 -28.37 27.35 -23.26
CA ASP A 87 -27.64 28.38 -24.01
C ASP A 87 -26.20 28.47 -23.44
N LEU A 88 -25.55 27.33 -23.33
CA LEU A 88 -24.22 27.20 -22.76
C LEU A 88 -23.29 26.57 -23.78
N ASP A 89 -22.37 27.38 -24.29
CA ASP A 89 -21.34 26.94 -25.19
C ASP A 89 -20.30 26.07 -24.44
N PRO A 90 -20.04 24.82 -24.87
CA PRO A 90 -18.97 23.98 -24.34
C PRO A 90 -17.59 24.67 -24.31
N ARG A 91 -17.29 25.55 -25.28
CA ARG A 91 -16.03 26.32 -25.33
C ARG A 91 -15.90 27.24 -24.11
N TYR A 92 -16.99 27.92 -23.76
CA TYR A 92 -17.06 28.80 -22.59
C TYR A 92 -16.82 28.01 -21.30
N VAL A 93 -17.38 26.80 -21.17
CA VAL A 93 -17.15 25.94 -20.00
C VAL A 93 -15.67 25.61 -19.83
N ILE A 94 -14.99 25.20 -20.91
CA ILE A 94 -13.56 24.85 -20.87
C ILE A 94 -12.72 26.07 -20.47
N GLU A 95 -12.96 27.21 -21.09
CA GLU A 95 -12.23 28.44 -20.81
C GLU A 95 -12.37 28.87 -19.34
N GLN A 96 -13.60 28.87 -18.82
CA GLN A 96 -13.85 29.25 -17.43
C GLN A 96 -13.27 28.26 -16.42
N VAL A 97 -13.32 26.95 -16.69
CA VAL A 97 -12.68 25.94 -15.82
C VAL A 97 -11.16 26.10 -15.81
N ASN A 98 -10.56 26.39 -16.97
CA ASN A 98 -9.12 26.67 -17.07
C ASN A 98 -8.74 27.95 -16.32
N ASN A 99 -9.53 29.01 -16.45
CA ASN A 99 -9.34 30.27 -15.72
C ASN A 99 -9.46 30.08 -14.21
N LEU A 100 -10.48 29.34 -13.75
CA LEU A 100 -10.67 28.99 -12.34
C LEU A 100 -9.43 28.26 -11.81
N THR A 101 -8.97 27.25 -12.55
CA THR A 101 -7.84 26.40 -12.16
C THR A 101 -6.50 27.16 -12.12
N ALA A 102 -6.29 28.09 -13.05
CA ALA A 102 -5.02 28.80 -13.20
C ALA A 102 -4.91 30.04 -12.29
N ASN A 103 -5.99 30.81 -12.15
CA ASN A 103 -5.92 32.17 -11.59
C ASN A 103 -6.68 32.33 -10.28
N ASP A 104 -7.81 31.63 -10.09
CA ASP A 104 -8.69 31.89 -8.94
C ASP A 104 -8.34 31.06 -7.70
N LEU A 105 -7.78 29.86 -7.91
CA LEU A 105 -7.49 28.89 -6.84
C LEU A 105 -6.08 29.04 -6.26
N LEU A 106 -5.58 30.27 -6.11
CA LEU A 106 -4.24 30.55 -5.59
C LEU A 106 -4.13 30.26 -4.09
N LEU A 107 -3.15 29.45 -3.70
CA LEU A 107 -2.77 29.17 -2.30
C LEU A 107 -1.40 29.77 -1.97
N ILE A 108 -0.45 29.64 -2.89
CA ILE A 108 0.92 30.11 -2.75
C ILE A 108 1.04 31.44 -3.49
N ASN A 109 1.48 32.46 -2.78
CA ASN A 109 1.78 33.77 -3.36
C ASN A 109 3.17 33.74 -4.00
N GLY A 110 3.26 34.00 -5.29
CA GLY A 110 4.54 34.10 -6.00
C GLY A 110 4.45 33.73 -7.48
N ASN A 111 5.15 34.49 -8.31
CA ASN A 111 5.20 34.27 -9.77
C ASN A 111 6.50 33.58 -10.22
N ASP A 112 7.40 33.28 -9.30
CA ASP A 112 8.62 32.54 -9.57
C ASP A 112 8.30 31.11 -10.02
N HIS A 113 9.27 30.49 -10.70
CA HIS A 113 9.10 29.13 -11.22
C HIS A 113 8.82 28.11 -10.12
N ILE A 114 9.39 28.29 -8.92
CA ILE A 114 9.22 27.37 -7.79
C ILE A 114 7.81 27.51 -7.21
N SER A 115 7.35 28.73 -6.94
CA SER A 115 5.99 28.96 -6.43
C SER A 115 4.92 28.46 -7.38
N ARG A 116 5.07 28.66 -8.70
CA ARG A 116 4.12 28.12 -9.69
C ARG A 116 4.07 26.59 -9.67
N LYS A 117 5.22 25.93 -9.55
CA LYS A 117 5.28 24.46 -9.43
C LYS A 117 4.66 23.97 -8.12
N ALA A 118 4.97 24.64 -7.01
CA ALA A 118 4.41 24.33 -5.70
C ALA A 118 2.89 24.52 -5.67
N GLN A 119 2.38 25.59 -6.29
CA GLN A 119 0.96 25.88 -6.42
C GLN A 119 0.25 24.78 -7.21
N LYS A 120 0.80 24.40 -8.37
CA LYS A 120 0.26 23.32 -9.21
C LYS A 120 0.18 21.99 -8.45
N ASN A 121 1.18 21.68 -7.63
CA ASN A 121 1.21 20.47 -6.81
C ASN A 121 0.19 20.52 -5.65
N ALA A 122 0.10 21.67 -4.96
CA ALA A 122 -0.80 21.85 -3.82
C ALA A 122 -2.28 21.68 -4.20
N THR A 123 -2.69 22.18 -5.37
CA THR A 123 -4.07 22.07 -5.85
C THR A 123 -4.30 20.90 -6.82
N LEU A 124 -3.30 20.04 -7.06
CA LEU A 124 -3.35 19.01 -8.10
C LEU A 124 -4.59 18.12 -8.01
N LEU A 125 -4.82 17.51 -6.84
CA LEU A 125 -5.95 16.60 -6.62
C LEU A 125 -7.30 17.32 -6.76
N PHE A 126 -7.40 18.55 -6.24
CA PHE A 126 -8.62 19.35 -6.34
C PHE A 126 -8.90 19.78 -7.79
N ASN A 127 -7.87 20.13 -8.55
CA ASN A 127 -7.96 20.49 -9.96
C ASN A 127 -8.43 19.30 -10.81
N ILE A 128 -7.97 18.08 -10.51
CA ILE A 128 -8.46 16.86 -11.16
C ILE A 128 -9.94 16.61 -10.82
N LEU A 129 -10.34 16.84 -9.57
CA LEU A 129 -11.75 16.75 -9.18
C LEU A 129 -12.63 17.76 -9.94
N LEU A 130 -12.16 19.00 -10.08
CA LEU A 130 -12.88 20.05 -10.82
C LEU A 130 -13.00 19.67 -12.29
N ARG A 131 -11.90 19.32 -12.97
CA ARG A 131 -11.93 18.91 -14.39
C ARG A 131 -12.82 17.69 -14.65
N SER A 132 -12.85 16.73 -13.74
CA SER A 132 -13.69 15.53 -13.89
C SER A 132 -15.19 15.75 -13.63
N ASN A 133 -15.56 16.70 -12.77
CA ASN A 133 -16.97 17.01 -12.46
C ASN A 133 -17.54 18.16 -13.29
N LEU A 134 -16.72 19.13 -13.67
CA LEU A 134 -17.08 20.28 -14.49
C LEU A 134 -16.74 20.09 -15.98
N ALA A 135 -16.45 18.85 -16.41
CA ALA A 135 -16.20 18.54 -17.80
C ALA A 135 -17.35 19.03 -18.69
N SER A 136 -17.02 19.60 -19.85
CA SER A 136 -17.97 20.20 -20.80
C SER A 136 -19.18 19.29 -21.07
N LYS A 137 -18.92 18.01 -21.33
CA LYS A 137 -19.95 16.98 -21.51
C LYS A 137 -20.92 16.85 -20.33
N ARG A 138 -20.41 16.82 -19.10
CA ARG A 138 -21.24 16.58 -17.91
C ARG A 138 -22.12 17.78 -17.62
N ILE A 139 -21.55 18.99 -17.70
CA ILE A 139 -22.29 20.22 -17.43
C ILE A 139 -23.43 20.42 -18.42
N VAL A 140 -23.19 20.16 -19.70
CA VAL A 140 -24.16 20.40 -20.76
C VAL A 140 -25.18 19.25 -20.87
N GLN A 141 -24.74 17.99 -20.87
CA GLN A 141 -25.63 16.83 -21.11
C GLN A 141 -26.25 16.23 -19.84
N GLU A 142 -25.51 16.16 -18.72
CA GLU A 142 -26.00 15.54 -17.48
C GLU A 142 -26.64 16.56 -16.52
N HIS A 143 -26.12 17.79 -16.52
CA HIS A 143 -26.59 18.85 -15.65
C HIS A 143 -27.48 19.89 -16.33
N ASN A 144 -27.49 19.96 -17.67
CA ASN A 144 -28.31 20.88 -18.48
C ASN A 144 -28.25 22.32 -17.96
N MET A 145 -27.05 22.79 -17.61
CA MET A 145 -26.88 24.13 -17.02
C MET A 145 -26.92 25.23 -18.07
N ASN A 146 -27.57 26.35 -17.75
CA ASN A 146 -27.45 27.58 -18.51
C ASN A 146 -26.21 28.39 -18.05
N LYS A 147 -25.83 29.41 -18.81
CA LYS A 147 -24.68 30.28 -18.50
C LYS A 147 -24.77 30.89 -17.09
N GLN A 148 -25.92 31.45 -16.72
CA GLN A 148 -26.11 32.06 -15.41
C GLN A 148 -25.91 31.09 -14.24
N SER A 149 -26.40 29.85 -14.37
CA SER A 149 -26.25 28.81 -13.34
C SER A 149 -24.82 28.32 -13.23
N PHE A 150 -24.12 28.28 -14.36
CA PHE A 150 -22.72 27.89 -14.42
C PHE A 150 -21.82 28.96 -13.80
N ASP A 151 -22.03 30.23 -14.13
CA ASP A 151 -21.30 31.35 -13.53
C ASP A 151 -21.52 31.39 -12.00
N TRP A 152 -22.78 31.22 -11.56
CA TRP A 152 -23.11 31.11 -10.13
C TRP A 152 -22.38 29.94 -9.44
N LEU A 153 -22.28 28.79 -10.11
CA LEU A 153 -21.57 27.62 -9.60
C LEU A 153 -20.08 27.91 -9.40
N LEU A 154 -19.44 28.57 -10.37
CA LEU A 154 -18.02 28.95 -10.30
C LEU A 154 -17.77 29.93 -9.15
N ASP A 155 -18.62 30.94 -8.99
CA ASP A 155 -18.52 31.90 -7.89
C ASP A 155 -18.68 31.22 -6.52
N CYS A 156 -19.62 30.28 -6.41
CA CYS A 156 -19.79 29.47 -5.21
C CYS A 156 -18.55 28.62 -4.92
N ILE A 157 -17.94 28.00 -5.94
CA ILE A 157 -16.71 27.23 -5.77
C ILE A 157 -15.58 28.14 -5.29
N ARG A 158 -15.40 29.31 -5.91
CA ARG A 158 -14.37 30.30 -5.54
C ARG A 158 -14.53 30.74 -4.09
N SER A 159 -15.75 31.14 -3.71
CA SER A 159 -16.06 31.58 -2.35
C SER A 159 -15.83 30.49 -1.31
N ARG A 160 -16.33 29.27 -1.57
CA ARG A 160 -16.15 28.13 -0.64
C ARG A 160 -14.68 27.70 -0.53
N PHE A 161 -13.93 27.76 -1.62
CA PHE A 161 -12.51 27.46 -1.61
C PHE A 161 -11.72 28.49 -0.79
N GLN A 162 -12.02 29.79 -0.96
CA GLN A 162 -11.41 30.84 -0.15
C GLN A 162 -11.74 30.71 1.34
N GLN A 163 -12.98 30.36 1.68
CA GLN A 163 -13.39 30.08 3.06
C GLN A 163 -12.71 28.85 3.66
N ALA A 164 -12.32 27.88 2.84
CA ALA A 164 -11.65 26.67 3.30
C ALA A 164 -10.14 26.86 3.57
N LYS A 165 -9.59 28.04 3.29
CA LYS A 165 -8.19 28.35 3.60
C LYS A 165 -8.01 28.49 5.11
N VAL A 166 -6.96 27.85 5.63
CA VAL A 166 -6.56 27.98 7.03
C VAL A 166 -6.12 29.42 7.31
N HIS A 167 -6.52 29.94 8.46
CA HIS A 167 -6.16 31.30 8.86
C HIS A 167 -4.69 31.36 9.30
N PRO A 168 -3.93 32.39 8.88
CA PRO A 168 -2.55 32.55 9.34
C PRO A 168 -2.53 32.85 10.85
N GLY A 169 -1.56 32.29 11.56
CA GLY A 169 -1.41 32.45 13.02
C GLY A 169 -2.23 31.47 13.86
N GLU A 170 -2.90 30.49 13.24
CA GLU A 170 -3.61 29.44 13.96
C GLU A 170 -2.64 28.50 14.69
N MET A 171 -2.96 28.13 15.93
CA MET A 171 -2.12 27.28 16.79
C MET A 171 -2.24 25.79 16.40
N VAL A 172 -1.77 25.45 15.20
CA VAL A 172 -1.88 24.10 14.61
C VAL A 172 -1.30 23.00 15.51
N GLY A 173 -0.26 23.28 16.29
CA GLY A 173 0.35 22.30 17.19
C GLY A 173 -0.57 21.88 18.33
N ALA A 174 -1.27 22.83 18.96
CA ALA A 174 -2.19 22.53 20.05
C ALA A 174 -3.45 21.81 19.54
N VAL A 175 -4.01 22.29 18.43
CA VAL A 175 -5.19 21.68 17.78
C VAL A 175 -4.88 20.25 17.30
N ALA A 176 -3.71 20.03 16.68
CA ALA A 176 -3.29 18.70 16.26
C ALA A 176 -3.06 17.76 17.46
N ALA A 177 -2.43 18.24 18.53
CA ALA A 177 -2.22 17.45 19.75
C ALA A 177 -3.55 17.00 20.37
N GLN A 178 -4.54 17.89 20.45
CA GLN A 178 -5.89 17.55 20.94
C GLN A 178 -6.61 16.57 20.00
N SER A 179 -6.52 16.79 18.68
CA SER A 179 -7.17 15.94 17.66
C SER A 179 -6.66 14.50 17.67
N ILE A 180 -5.42 14.27 18.12
CA ILE A 180 -4.84 12.94 18.31
C ILE A 180 -5.13 12.42 19.73
N GLY A 181 -5.06 13.28 20.74
CA GLY A 181 -5.22 12.90 22.15
C GLY A 181 -6.64 12.46 22.50
N GLU A 182 -7.67 13.18 22.03
CA GLU A 182 -9.07 12.84 22.30
C GLU A 182 -9.46 11.43 21.82
N PRO A 183 -9.23 11.03 20.56
CA PRO A 183 -9.54 9.67 20.12
C PRO A 183 -8.65 8.62 20.80
N ALA A 184 -7.42 8.96 21.21
CA ALA A 184 -6.58 8.05 21.99
C ALA A 184 -7.23 7.69 23.34
N THR A 185 -7.95 8.62 23.97
CA THR A 185 -8.74 8.33 25.17
C THR A 185 -9.97 7.47 24.90
N GLN A 186 -10.47 7.39 23.67
CA GLN A 186 -11.55 6.47 23.29
C GLN A 186 -11.02 5.06 22.97
N MET A 187 -9.78 4.98 22.49
CA MET A 187 -9.05 3.73 22.26
C MET A 187 -8.55 3.13 23.59
N THR A 188 -9.46 2.87 24.53
CA THR A 188 -9.12 2.75 25.96
C THR A 188 -8.38 1.49 26.38
N LEU A 189 -8.60 0.31 25.78
CA LEU A 189 -7.98 -0.93 26.27
C LEU A 189 -7.73 -1.93 25.14
N ASN A 190 -6.70 -2.77 25.34
CA ASN A 190 -6.26 -3.84 24.45
C ASN A 190 -7.43 -4.46 23.67
N THR A 191 -7.54 -4.15 22.39
CA THR A 191 -8.61 -4.68 21.53
C THR A 191 -8.30 -6.13 21.16
N PHE A 192 -8.68 -7.06 22.04
CA PHE A 192 -8.59 -8.50 21.78
C PHE A 192 -9.65 -9.03 20.80
N HIS A 193 -10.37 -8.16 20.10
CA HIS A 193 -11.44 -8.52 19.19
C HIS A 193 -11.14 -8.04 17.76
N TYR A 194 -10.05 -8.55 17.17
CA TYR A 194 -9.95 -8.64 15.72
C TYR A 194 -10.51 -10.01 15.30
N ALA A 195 -11.81 -10.04 14.97
CA ALA A 195 -12.39 -11.23 14.36
C ALA A 195 -11.76 -11.44 12.96
N GLY A 196 -11.15 -12.60 12.72
CA GLY A 196 -10.72 -13.03 11.39
C GLY A 196 -9.22 -12.98 11.07
N VAL A 197 -8.34 -12.64 12.04
CA VAL A 197 -6.88 -12.70 11.82
C VAL A 197 -6.24 -13.65 12.85
N SER A 198 -5.50 -14.65 12.36
CA SER A 198 -4.91 -15.71 13.18
C SER A 198 -4.04 -15.17 14.32
N SER A 199 -4.43 -15.47 15.57
CA SER A 199 -3.67 -15.64 16.84
C SER A 199 -2.58 -14.63 17.27
N LYS A 200 -2.19 -13.66 16.44
CA LYS A 200 -1.22 -12.63 16.78
C LYS A 200 -1.93 -11.43 17.38
N SER A 201 -2.01 -11.39 18.71
CA SER A 201 -2.37 -10.19 19.45
C SER A 201 -1.23 -9.17 19.32
N ASN A 202 -1.29 -8.32 18.29
CA ASN A 202 -0.43 -7.15 18.22
C ASN A 202 -0.87 -6.16 19.32
N THR A 203 0.08 -5.48 19.96
CA THR A 203 -0.25 -4.36 20.86
C THR A 203 -0.98 -3.27 20.07
N VAL A 204 -2.20 -2.94 20.50
CA VAL A 204 -3.05 -1.87 19.92
C VAL A 204 -3.50 -0.94 21.05
N GLY A 205 -3.94 0.27 20.69
CA GLY A 205 -4.47 1.26 21.64
C GLY A 205 -3.38 2.05 22.34
N VAL A 206 -3.67 2.50 23.56
CA VAL A 206 -2.77 3.36 24.37
C VAL A 206 -1.36 2.77 24.56
N PRO A 207 -1.18 1.46 24.86
CA PRO A 207 0.16 0.89 25.01
C PRO A 207 1.02 1.07 23.75
N ARG A 208 0.42 0.86 22.57
CA ARG A 208 1.12 1.03 21.29
C ARG A 208 1.42 2.49 20.98
N LEU A 209 0.49 3.40 21.29
CA LEU A 209 0.70 4.83 21.13
C LEU A 209 1.90 5.31 21.98
N LYS A 210 2.02 4.83 23.22
CA LYS A 210 3.14 5.15 24.11
C LYS A 210 4.49 4.63 23.57
N GLU A 211 4.51 3.44 22.98
CA GLU A 211 5.73 2.91 22.33
C GLU A 211 6.17 3.76 21.14
N ILE A 212 5.21 4.20 20.30
CA ILE A 212 5.49 4.99 19.09
C ILE A 212 5.98 6.40 19.47
N ILE A 213 5.31 7.07 20.39
CA ILE A 213 5.67 8.45 20.81
C ILE A 213 7.07 8.48 21.45
N ASN A 214 7.41 7.49 22.27
CA ASN A 214 8.72 7.44 22.95
C ASN A 214 9.83 6.83 22.08
N VAL A 215 9.51 6.33 20.88
CA VAL A 215 10.46 5.62 20.00
C VAL A 215 11.19 4.52 20.79
N SER A 216 10.41 3.69 21.49
CA SER A 216 10.95 2.63 22.35
C SER A 216 11.79 1.63 21.57
N LYS A 217 13.01 1.34 22.04
CA LYS A 217 13.89 0.31 21.43
C LYS A 217 13.29 -1.10 21.54
N ASN A 218 12.67 -1.41 22.68
CA ASN A 218 12.04 -2.70 22.95
C ASN A 218 10.53 -2.54 22.86
N ILE A 219 9.94 -2.98 21.74
CA ILE A 219 8.49 -3.05 21.53
C ILE A 219 7.98 -4.42 21.99
N ALA A 220 6.79 -4.47 22.59
CA ALA A 220 6.27 -5.71 23.19
C ALA A 220 5.96 -6.78 22.13
N THR A 221 5.43 -6.39 20.98
CA THR A 221 5.09 -7.31 19.88
C THR A 221 5.70 -6.84 18.56
N PRO A 222 7.00 -7.09 18.31
CA PRO A 222 7.61 -6.80 17.02
C PRO A 222 7.01 -7.71 15.95
N SER A 223 6.53 -7.10 14.86
CA SER A 223 6.01 -7.83 13.70
C SER A 223 6.52 -7.23 12.40
N MET A 224 6.67 -8.08 11.40
CA MET A 224 7.11 -7.71 10.05
C MET A 224 6.25 -8.44 9.04
N THR A 225 5.70 -7.69 8.09
CA THR A 225 4.97 -8.24 6.93
C THR A 225 5.94 -8.32 5.77
N VAL A 226 6.17 -9.53 5.25
CA VAL A 226 7.03 -9.76 4.09
C VAL A 226 6.15 -10.07 2.89
N HIS A 227 6.23 -9.23 1.86
CA HIS A 227 5.54 -9.46 0.59
C HIS A 227 6.45 -10.27 -0.34
N LEU A 228 5.90 -11.34 -0.92
CA LEU A 228 6.59 -12.17 -1.91
C LEU A 228 6.35 -11.60 -3.31
N THR A 229 7.28 -11.84 -4.24
CA THR A 229 7.21 -11.28 -5.60
C THR A 229 7.32 -12.38 -6.66
N GLY A 230 6.77 -12.10 -7.84
CA GLY A 230 6.86 -12.98 -9.01
C GLY A 230 6.04 -14.27 -8.86
N ASN A 231 6.53 -15.35 -9.46
CA ASN A 231 5.81 -16.64 -9.52
C ASN A 231 5.65 -17.28 -8.13
N ILE A 232 6.45 -16.89 -7.15
CA ILE A 232 6.44 -17.42 -5.78
C ILE A 232 5.17 -16.99 -5.03
N GLU A 233 4.60 -15.82 -5.35
CA GLU A 233 3.40 -15.30 -4.66
C GLU A 233 2.20 -16.24 -4.80
N HIS A 234 2.08 -16.92 -5.94
CA HIS A 234 0.92 -17.74 -6.28
C HIS A 234 1.15 -19.24 -6.02
N ASP A 235 2.39 -19.66 -5.76
CA ASP A 235 2.74 -21.06 -5.54
C ASP A 235 2.96 -21.36 -4.05
N ARG A 236 2.02 -22.11 -3.45
CA ARG A 236 2.05 -22.50 -2.05
C ARG A 236 3.31 -23.27 -1.66
N GLU A 237 3.86 -24.11 -2.54
CA GLU A 237 5.05 -24.91 -2.22
C GLU A 237 6.28 -24.02 -2.11
N GLN A 238 6.44 -23.07 -3.03
CA GLN A 238 7.54 -22.09 -3.01
C GLN A 238 7.42 -21.15 -1.81
N VAL A 239 6.20 -20.71 -1.45
CA VAL A 239 5.95 -19.93 -0.23
C VAL A 239 6.43 -20.68 1.01
N GLN A 240 6.15 -21.98 1.11
CA GLN A 240 6.61 -22.79 2.24
C GLN A 240 8.13 -22.93 2.30
N ILE A 241 8.81 -23.03 1.16
CA ILE A 241 10.27 -23.05 1.09
C ILE A 241 10.84 -21.73 1.62
N VAL A 242 10.28 -20.58 1.21
CA VAL A 242 10.72 -19.27 1.70
C VAL A 242 10.44 -19.12 3.21
N HIS A 243 9.26 -19.55 3.67
CA HIS A 243 8.90 -19.54 5.08
C HIS A 243 9.92 -20.30 5.94
N ARG A 244 10.30 -21.52 5.53
CA ARG A 244 11.32 -22.34 6.22
C ARG A 244 12.68 -21.65 6.28
N LYS A 245 13.08 -20.95 5.22
CA LYS A 245 14.37 -20.24 5.15
C LYS A 245 14.40 -19.02 6.09
N LEU A 246 13.27 -18.34 6.27
CA LEU A 246 13.17 -17.15 7.13
C LEU A 246 12.99 -17.52 8.61
N GLU A 247 12.41 -18.67 8.90
CA GLU A 247 12.14 -19.08 10.27
C GLU A 247 13.44 -19.42 11.01
N TYR A 248 13.72 -18.68 12.09
CA TYR A 248 14.88 -18.95 12.91
C TYR A 248 14.73 -20.26 13.70
N MET A 249 15.61 -21.21 13.38
CA MET A 249 15.71 -22.49 14.05
C MET A 249 17.07 -22.63 14.75
N THR A 250 17.04 -23.17 15.95
CA THR A 250 18.24 -23.55 16.71
C THR A 250 18.29 -25.06 16.86
N LEU A 251 19.50 -25.59 17.09
CA LEU A 251 19.70 -27.01 17.37
C LEU A 251 18.84 -27.47 18.57
N ARG A 252 18.65 -26.60 19.57
CA ARG A 252 17.75 -26.84 20.71
C ARG A 252 16.32 -27.19 20.31
N LYS A 253 15.77 -26.58 19.25
CA LYS A 253 14.41 -26.90 18.78
C LYS A 253 14.35 -28.20 17.96
N ALA A 254 15.50 -28.65 17.43
CA ALA A 254 15.62 -29.88 16.65
C ALA A 254 15.92 -31.11 17.51
N CYS A 255 16.66 -30.93 18.62
CA CYS A 255 17.04 -32.02 19.52
C CYS A 255 15.96 -32.34 20.54
N ALA A 256 15.63 -33.62 20.67
CA ALA A 256 14.82 -34.17 21.75
C ALA A 256 15.64 -34.29 23.04
N ALA A 257 16.87 -34.81 22.93
CA ALA A 257 17.77 -35.02 24.05
C ALA A 257 19.24 -34.91 23.62
N THR A 258 20.10 -34.64 24.61
CA THR A 258 21.56 -34.59 24.46
C THR A 258 22.16 -35.42 25.58
N GLU A 259 22.92 -36.44 25.20
CA GLU A 259 23.52 -37.40 26.13
C GLU A 259 25.04 -37.40 25.93
N ILE A 260 25.78 -37.56 27.01
CA ILE A 260 27.23 -37.65 26.99
C ILE A 260 27.61 -39.04 27.51
N TRP A 261 28.29 -39.80 26.67
CA TRP A 261 28.76 -41.15 26.97
C TRP A 261 30.29 -41.15 27.01
N PHE A 262 30.85 -42.07 27.79
CA PHE A 262 32.29 -42.29 27.84
C PHE A 262 32.61 -43.63 27.15
N ASP A 263 33.23 -43.55 25.98
CA ASP A 263 33.68 -44.68 25.18
C ASP A 263 35.22 -44.77 25.27
N PRO A 264 35.77 -45.70 26.07
CA PRO A 264 37.22 -45.84 26.22
C PRO A 264 37.92 -46.29 24.94
N LYS A 265 37.20 -47.01 24.07
CA LYS A 265 37.69 -47.53 22.80
C LYS A 265 37.00 -46.80 21.65
N GLN A 266 37.75 -46.43 20.61
CA GLN A 266 37.20 -45.60 19.54
C GLN A 266 36.31 -46.36 18.54
N LYS A 267 36.59 -47.65 18.29
CA LYS A 267 35.87 -48.47 17.30
C LYS A 267 34.68 -49.26 17.87
N GLU A 268 34.51 -49.22 19.19
CA GLU A 268 33.41 -49.86 19.91
C GLU A 268 32.59 -48.75 20.61
N THR A 269 31.32 -49.01 20.87
CA THR A 269 30.43 -48.13 21.64
C THR A 269 29.86 -48.90 22.82
N VAL A 270 29.64 -48.22 23.93
CA VAL A 270 28.90 -48.78 25.07
C VAL A 270 27.39 -48.87 24.77
N VAL A 271 26.91 -48.13 23.76
CA VAL A 271 25.50 -48.08 23.37
C VAL A 271 25.20 -49.12 22.28
N GLU A 272 24.48 -50.18 22.64
CA GLU A 272 24.13 -51.28 21.73
C GLU A 272 23.35 -50.83 20.47
N GLU A 273 22.53 -49.79 20.59
CA GLU A 273 21.74 -49.24 19.47
C GLU A 273 22.61 -48.60 18.38
N ASP A 274 23.78 -48.07 18.74
CA ASP A 274 24.64 -47.28 17.86
C ASP A 274 25.77 -48.11 17.21
N GLU A 275 25.91 -49.40 17.59
CA GLU A 275 27.01 -50.27 17.16
C GLU A 275 27.07 -50.42 15.64
N GLY A 276 25.91 -50.65 15.01
CA GLY A 276 25.81 -50.76 13.55
C GLY A 276 26.19 -49.46 12.84
N PHE A 277 25.72 -48.32 13.35
CA PHE A 277 26.00 -47.00 12.76
C PHE A 277 27.49 -46.63 12.84
N ILE A 278 28.13 -46.93 13.99
CA ILE A 278 29.55 -46.65 14.20
C ILE A 278 30.41 -47.58 13.33
N SER A 279 30.06 -48.86 13.23
CA SER A 279 30.73 -49.80 12.32
C SER A 279 30.73 -49.30 10.88
N ASP A 280 29.57 -48.87 10.37
CA ASP A 280 29.42 -48.34 9.01
C ASP A 280 30.19 -47.01 8.82
N LEU A 281 30.20 -46.13 9.82
CA LEU A 281 30.92 -44.86 9.76
C LEU A 281 32.45 -45.05 9.64
N TYR A 282 32.99 -46.08 10.29
CA TYR A 282 34.41 -46.39 10.27
C TYR A 282 34.82 -47.31 9.11
N SER A 283 33.91 -48.08 8.50
CA SER A 283 34.22 -48.85 7.30
C SER A 283 34.50 -47.97 6.08
N ASP A 284 33.86 -46.80 6.01
CA ASP A 284 33.99 -45.86 4.88
C ASP A 284 35.24 -44.94 4.97
N ARG A 285 35.92 -44.89 6.12
CA ARG A 285 37.13 -44.08 6.31
C ARG A 285 38.37 -44.96 6.18
N HIS A 286 39.00 -44.93 5.01
CA HIS A 286 40.22 -45.70 4.70
C HIS A 286 41.54 -45.12 5.25
N ASP A 287 41.51 -44.13 6.14
CA ASP A 287 42.73 -43.52 6.67
C ASP A 287 43.05 -44.03 8.09
N ASP A 288 44.15 -44.78 8.20
CA ASP A 288 44.82 -45.24 9.44
C ASP A 288 45.49 -44.07 10.20
N VAL A 289 44.80 -42.94 10.34
CA VAL A 289 45.26 -41.85 11.21
C VAL A 289 44.57 -42.00 12.55
N ASP A 290 45.31 -42.57 13.50
CA ASP A 290 44.99 -42.66 14.92
C ASP A 290 45.10 -41.25 15.54
N ASP A 291 44.26 -40.32 15.06
CA ASP A 291 44.11 -39.02 15.69
C ASP A 291 43.38 -39.26 17.01
N GLY A 292 43.95 -38.76 18.11
CA GLY A 292 43.45 -38.91 19.47
C GLY A 292 42.08 -38.27 19.70
N PHE A 293 41.02 -38.84 19.11
CA PHE A 293 39.64 -38.49 19.35
C PHE A 293 39.34 -38.66 20.84
N SER A 294 38.57 -37.74 21.40
CA SER A 294 38.14 -37.81 22.79
C SER A 294 37.37 -39.10 23.07
N CYS A 295 37.66 -39.73 24.21
CA CYS A 295 36.85 -40.82 24.77
C CYS A 295 35.43 -40.40 25.18
N TRP A 296 35.08 -39.12 24.99
CA TRP A 296 33.76 -38.58 25.25
C TRP A 296 32.96 -38.55 23.95
N LEU A 297 31.82 -39.24 23.96
CA LEU A 297 30.83 -39.27 22.88
C LEU A 297 29.68 -38.34 23.23
N LEU A 298 29.34 -37.44 22.31
CA LEU A 298 28.13 -36.61 22.40
C LEU A 298 27.06 -37.17 21.46
N ARG A 299 26.00 -37.76 22.04
CA ARG A 299 24.84 -38.31 21.30
C ARG A 299 23.72 -37.26 21.27
N LEU A 300 23.33 -36.87 20.06
CA LEU A 300 22.19 -35.98 19.83
C LEU A 300 21.01 -36.77 19.27
N LYS A 301 19.93 -36.87 20.06
CA LYS A 301 18.66 -37.45 19.62
C LYS A 301 17.82 -36.36 18.98
N LEU A 302 17.51 -36.46 17.69
CA LEU A 302 16.69 -35.48 16.99
C LEU A 302 15.19 -35.84 17.00
N ILE A 303 14.34 -34.86 16.71
CA ILE A 303 12.90 -35.03 16.57
C ILE A 303 12.56 -35.17 15.08
N LYS A 304 12.21 -36.40 14.64
CA LYS A 304 11.83 -36.72 13.25
C LYS A 304 10.79 -35.77 12.65
N ASP A 305 9.68 -35.55 13.36
CA ASP A 305 8.58 -34.70 12.89
C ASP A 305 9.01 -33.28 12.53
N VAL A 306 9.96 -32.73 13.32
CA VAL A 306 10.48 -31.37 13.11
C VAL A 306 11.39 -31.31 11.88
N LEU A 307 12.21 -32.35 11.68
CA LEU A 307 13.10 -32.46 10.51
C LEU A 307 12.29 -32.64 9.22
N GLU A 308 11.27 -33.50 9.21
CA GLU A 308 10.42 -33.76 8.05
C GLU A 308 9.62 -32.51 7.65
N THR A 309 8.98 -31.85 8.63
CA THR A 309 8.20 -30.63 8.39
C THR A 309 9.06 -29.53 7.74
N ARG A 310 10.35 -29.49 8.07
CA ARG A 310 11.29 -28.46 7.60
C ARG A 310 12.18 -28.92 6.44
N LYS A 311 12.11 -30.19 6.05
CA LYS A 311 13.01 -30.83 5.06
C LYS A 311 14.49 -30.58 5.38
N ILE A 312 14.88 -30.73 6.64
CA ILE A 312 16.29 -30.62 7.09
C ILE A 312 16.88 -32.03 7.15
N THR A 313 18.05 -32.22 6.54
CA THR A 313 18.77 -33.49 6.62
C THR A 313 19.76 -33.50 7.78
N THR A 314 20.11 -34.68 8.30
CA THR A 314 21.15 -34.84 9.32
C THR A 314 22.51 -34.34 8.81
N TRP A 315 22.77 -34.49 7.50
CA TRP A 315 23.97 -33.97 6.85
C TRP A 315 24.06 -32.44 6.91
N ASP A 316 22.95 -31.72 6.71
CA ASP A 316 22.90 -30.26 6.83
C ASP A 316 23.28 -29.79 8.25
N ILE A 317 22.81 -30.52 9.27
CA ILE A 317 23.10 -30.24 10.68
C ILE A 317 24.59 -30.47 10.95
N CYS A 318 25.11 -31.65 10.60
CA CYS A 318 26.53 -31.99 10.75
C CYS A 318 27.43 -30.99 10.02
N GLY A 319 27.07 -30.59 8.80
CA GLY A 319 27.79 -29.59 8.01
C GLY A 319 27.83 -28.24 8.71
N LYS A 320 26.70 -27.74 9.24
CA LYS A 320 26.64 -26.47 9.97
C LYS A 320 27.43 -26.48 11.28
N ILE A 321 27.44 -27.61 12.00
CA ILE A 321 28.25 -27.76 13.21
C ILE A 321 29.74 -27.70 12.85
N ARG A 322 30.19 -28.48 11.86
CA ARG A 322 31.58 -28.45 11.39
C ARG A 322 32.03 -27.06 10.90
N MET A 323 31.14 -26.33 10.21
CA MET A 323 31.42 -24.95 9.79
C MET A 323 31.55 -23.98 10.97
N SER A 324 30.71 -24.13 12.01
CA SER A 324 30.67 -23.20 13.14
C SER A 324 31.83 -23.42 14.11
N PHE A 325 32.24 -24.68 14.31
CA PHE A 325 33.31 -25.06 15.24
C PHE A 325 34.68 -25.24 14.56
N GLY A 326 34.75 -25.12 13.23
CA GLY A 326 36.01 -25.05 12.49
C GLY A 326 36.71 -26.39 12.30
N GLY A 327 36.53 -27.01 11.13
CA GLY A 327 37.43 -28.07 10.64
C GLY A 327 38.65 -27.48 9.94
N GLY A 328 39.56 -26.86 10.69
CA GLY A 328 40.91 -26.59 10.22
C GLY A 328 41.85 -27.67 10.72
N GLY A 329 41.86 -28.85 10.07
CA GLY A 329 42.83 -29.92 10.31
C GLY A 329 42.87 -30.47 11.74
N GLY A 330 42.15 -31.58 11.98
CA GLY A 330 42.21 -32.30 13.26
C GLY A 330 41.20 -31.79 14.28
N GLU A 331 40.02 -32.40 14.29
CA GLU A 331 39.03 -32.51 15.38
C GLU A 331 37.62 -32.64 14.77
N ALA A 332 37.43 -33.72 14.01
CA ALA A 332 36.08 -34.21 13.75
C ALA A 332 35.57 -34.91 15.03
N GLN A 333 35.06 -34.13 15.99
CA GLN A 333 34.38 -34.67 17.17
C GLN A 333 33.32 -35.69 16.71
N LYS A 334 33.30 -36.89 17.33
CA LYS A 334 32.27 -37.90 17.13
C LYS A 334 30.92 -37.28 17.48
N LEU A 335 30.21 -36.83 16.46
CA LEU A 335 28.89 -36.24 16.56
C LEU A 335 27.94 -37.25 15.94
N LEU A 336 27.32 -38.06 16.80
CA LEU A 336 26.26 -38.96 16.40
C LEU A 336 24.96 -38.17 16.41
N VAL A 337 24.40 -38.05 15.22
CA VAL A 337 23.16 -37.33 14.95
C VAL A 337 22.18 -38.37 14.44
N GLU A 338 21.41 -38.92 15.37
CA GLU A 338 20.34 -39.85 15.04
C GLU A 338 19.10 -39.08 14.57
N PRO A 339 18.41 -39.53 13.52
CA PRO A 339 17.12 -38.99 13.13
C PRO A 339 16.03 -39.26 14.16
#